data_AF-A0A7U8G8J4-F1
#
_entry.id   AF-A0A7U8G8J4-F1
#
_cell.length_a   1.000
_cell.length_b   1.000
_cell.length_c   1.000
_cell.angle_alpha   90.00
_cell.angle_beta   90.00
_cell.angle_gamma   90.00
#
_symmetry.space_group_name_H-M   'P 1'
#
loop_
_entity.id
_entity.type
_entity.pdbx_description
1 polymer ?
#
loop_
_entity_poly.entity_id
_entity_poly.type
_entity_poly.pdbx_seq_one_letter_code
_entity_poly.pdbx_strand_id
1 'polypeptide(L)' 'MTYTLFIKVINEKTGREKMIDTKAYCLADIQKIIEVYKTGGWKLKAFSFKNFSAKESEI' A
#
# COMPACT_ATOMS: atom_id res chain seq x y z
N MET A 1 -4.14 10.46 -11.85
CA MET A 1 -5.02 9.78 -10.89
C MET A 1 -4.12 9.25 -9.79
N THR A 2 -4.40 9.57 -8.53
CA THR A 2 -3.48 9.24 -7.43
C THR A 2 -4.22 8.36 -6.44
N TYR A 3 -3.60 7.25 -6.08
CA TYR A 3 -4.10 6.29 -5.13
C TYR A 3 -3.39 6.49 -3.80
N THR A 4 -4.14 6.60 -2.71
CA THR A 4 -3.59 6.39 -1.38
C THR A 4 -3.60 4.89 -1.11
N LEU A 5 -2.45 4.32 -0.81
CA LEU A 5 -2.24 2.89 -0.61
C LEU A 5 -1.89 2.63 0.86
N PHE A 6 -2.70 1.82 1.51
CA PHE A 6 -2.47 1.31 2.85
C PHE A 6 -2.00 -0.15 2.77
N ILE A 7 -0.84 -0.44 3.33
CA ILE A 7 -0.24 -1.77 3.33
C ILE A 7 -0.02 -2.22 4.75
N LYS A 8 -0.52 -3.40 5.10
CA LYS A 8 -0.22 -4.08 6.35
C LYS A 8 0.75 -5.21 6.07
N VAL A 9 1.92 -5.14 6.71
CA VAL A 9 2.97 -6.15 6.61
C VAL A 9 3.30 -6.77 7.97
N ILE A 10 3.80 -7.99 7.96
CA ILE A 10 4.27 -8.71 9.15
C ILE A 10 5.68 -9.23 8.91
N ASN A 11 6.55 -9.10 9.91
CA ASN A 11 7.85 -9.77 9.92
C ASN A 11 7.66 -11.15 10.54
N GLU A 12 7.76 -12.21 9.74
CA GLU A 12 7.49 -13.58 10.21
C GLU A 12 8.47 -14.06 11.29
N LYS A 13 9.68 -13.50 11.35
CA LYS A 13 10.68 -13.87 12.36
C LYS A 13 10.39 -13.27 13.74
N THR A 14 9.81 -12.08 13.78
CA THR A 14 9.58 -11.33 15.03
C THR A 14 8.11 -11.22 15.40
N GLY A 15 7.20 -11.61 14.50
CA GLY A 15 5.76 -11.42 14.65
C GLY A 15 5.31 -9.94 14.58
N ARG A 16 6.24 -9.00 14.39
CA ARG A 16 5.93 -7.57 14.39
C ARG A 16 5.14 -7.18 13.16
N GLU A 17 4.05 -6.46 13.39
CA GLU A 17 3.23 -5.89 12.33
C GLU A 17 3.58 -4.42 12.12
N LYS A 18 3.49 -3.97 10.87
CA LYS A 18 3.64 -2.57 10.50
C LYS A 18 2.57 -2.17 9.50
N MET A 19 2.03 -0.97 9.68
CA MET A 19 1.13 -0.33 8.72
C MET A 19 1.92 0.75 7.97
N ILE A 20 1.68 0.85 6.66
CA ILE A 20 2.41 1.71 5.75
C ILE A 20 1.38 2.46 4.93
N ASP A 21 1.50 3.78 4.91
CA ASP A 21 0.70 4.67 4.07
C ASP A 21 1.63 5.30 3.03
N THR A 22 1.28 5.14 1.76
CA THR A 22 2.06 5.68 0.64
C THR A 22 1.15 6.06 -0.52
N LYS A 23 1.68 6.85 -1.45
CA LYS A 23 0.96 7.24 -2.68
C LYS A 23 1.45 6.39 -3.85
N ALA A 24 0.52 5.98 -4.69
CA ALA A 24 0.78 5.32 -5.97
C ALA A 24 0.10 6.10 -7.09
N TYR A 25 0.77 6.26 -8.24
CA TYR A 25 0.23 7.04 -9.36
C TYR A 25 -0.49 6.16 -10.38
N CYS A 26 -0.25 4.85 -10.33
CA CYS A 26 -0.92 3.87 -11.16
C CYS A 26 -0.98 2.49 -10.48
N LEU A 27 -1.76 1.57 -11.03
CA LEU A 27 -1.85 0.19 -10.54
C LEU A 27 -0.49 -0.54 -10.60
N ALA A 28 0.34 -0.24 -11.60
CA ALA A 28 1.68 -0.81 -11.71
C ALA A 28 2.61 -0.35 -10.57
N ASP A 29 2.46 0.88 -10.09
CA ASP A 29 3.21 1.36 -8.91
C ASP A 29 2.79 0.63 -7.65
N ILE A 30 1.50 0.34 -7.47
CA ILE A 30 1.00 -0.44 -6.32
C ILE A 30 1.67 -1.82 -6.28
N GLN A 31 1.77 -2.50 -7.43
CA GLN A 31 2.45 -3.80 -7.51
C GLN A 31 3.93 -3.70 -7.14
N LYS A 32 4.65 -2.71 -7.68
CA LYS A 32 6.08 -2.48 -7.35
C LYS A 32 6.29 -2.21 -5.87
N ILE A 33 5.45 -1.36 -5.26
CA ILE A 33 5.55 -1.04 -3.83
C ILE A 33 5.35 -2.31 -2.99
N ILE A 34 4.37 -3.15 -3.33
CA ILE A 34 4.14 -4.42 -2.63
C ILE A 34 5.35 -5.35 -2.76
N GLU A 35 5.97 -5.44 -3.94
CA GLU A 35 7.17 -6.26 -4.16
C GLU A 35 8.37 -5.81 -3.34
N VAL A 36 8.60 -4.51 -3.20
CA VAL A 36 9.68 -3.96 -2.36
C VAL A 36 9.57 -4.41 -0.90
N TYR A 37 8.35 -4.49 -0.36
CA TYR A 37 8.17 -5.00 1.00
C TYR A 37 8.44 -6.51 1.11
N LYS A 38 8.07 -7.29 0.09
CA LYS A 38 8.37 -8.73 0.03
C LYS A 38 9.88 -8.99 0.01
N THR A 39 10.64 -8.26 -0.80
CA THR A 39 12.10 -8.42 -0.89
C THR A 39 12.83 -7.96 0.38
N GLY A 40 12.26 -6.98 1.10
CA GLY A 40 12.78 -6.51 2.39
C GLY A 40 12.55 -7.43 3.59
N GLY A 41 12.08 -8.67 3.38
CA GLY A 41 11.84 -9.65 4.45
C GLY A 41 10.53 -9.43 5.23
N TRP A 42 9.60 -8.66 4.67
CA TRP A 42 8.27 -8.48 5.22
C TRP A 42 7.23 -9.24 4.39
N LYS A 43 6.32 -9.94 5.06
CA LYS A 43 5.21 -10.62 4.39
C LYS A 43 3.99 -9.70 4.34
N LEU A 44 3.38 -9.64 3.17
CA LEU A 44 2.13 -8.91 2.98
C LEU A 44 0.99 -9.63 3.70
N LYS A 45 0.32 -8.93 4.63
CA LYS A 45 -0.84 -9.45 5.35
C LYS A 45 -2.16 -8.95 4.76
N ALA A 46 -2.22 -7.67 4.43
CA ALA A 46 -3.36 -7.04 3.77
C ALA A 46 -2.91 -5.77 3.04
N PHE A 47 -3.67 -5.35 2.04
CA PHE A 47 -3.54 -4.02 1.45
C PHE A 47 -4.91 -3.49 1.05
N SER A 48 -5.05 -2.17 1.05
CA SER A 48 -6.22 -1.47 0.50
C SER A 48 -5.77 -0.17 -0.14
N PHE A 49 -6.48 0.28 -1.16
CA PHE A 49 -6.19 1.56 -1.77
C PHE A 49 -7.47 2.37 -1.93
N LYS A 50 -7.36 3.69 -1.74
CA LYS A 50 -8.41 4.65 -2.04
C LYS A 50 -8.00 5.43 -3.27
N ASN A 51 -8.86 5.41 -4.29
CA ASN A 51 -8.69 6.27 -5.45
C ASN A 51 -9.21 7.66 -5.11
N PHE A 52 -8.34 8.67 -5.10
CA PHE A 52 -8.80 10.04 -5.23
C PHE A 52 -8.97 10.31 -6.72
N SER A 53 -10.19 10.02 -7.22
CA SER A 53 -10.65 10.70 -8.42
C SER A 53 -10.74 12.18 -8.03
N ALA A 54 -10.04 13.06 -8.74
CA ALA A 54 -10.13 14.51 -8.55
C ALA A 54 -11.50 15.03 -9.06
N LYS A 55 -12.57 14.55 -8.45
CA LYS A 55 -13.83 15.26 -8.34
C LYS A 55 -14.14 15.31 -6.86
N GLU A 56 -13.72 16.40 -6.24
CA GLU A 56 -14.56 17.00 -5.20
C GLU A 56 -15.93 17.16 -5.86
N SER A 57 -16.86 16.26 -5.56
CA SER A 57 -18.27 16.62 -5.62
C SER A 57 -18.47 17.57 -4.45
N GLU A 58 -18.36 18.87 -4.74
CA GLU A 58 -19.14 19.86 -4.02
C GLU A 58 -20.61 19.44 -4.19
N ILE A 59 -21.27 19.17 -3.05
CA ILE A 59 -22.73 19.10 -2.93
C ILE A 59 -23.19 20.49 -2.52
#